data_AF-A0A835Y4X5-F1
#
_entry.id   AF-A0A835Y4X5-F1
#
_cell.length_a   1.000
_cell.length_b   1.000
_cell.length_c   1.000
_cell.angle_alpha   90.00
_cell.angle_beta   90.00
_cell.angle_gamma   90.00
#
_symmetry.space_group_name_H-M   'P 1'
#
loop_
_entity.id
_entity.type
_entity.pdbx_description
1 polymer ?
#
loop_
_entity_poly.entity_id
_entity_poly.type
_entity_poly.pdbx_seq_one_letter_code
_entity_poly.pdbx_strand_id
1 'polypeptide(L)'
;MSDVAARRLRPITVLTNEIASWYSNFGTLLSGIFFDEVDEQAANALGFYSTLANATRARGGRVVLNPGTAITCGLAALADIYVRYEYYASSWPADYAAGLRCECGAVSACCLLLHGQPPPAAGGQAAAAALLSNLTRQAVGRGFSYVYVTDDIMPNPWDRLPSYMAQLLEAVAQTWPQPKPPHPPGPPPRPRPPSPRPPVPPPRPPSPCPQGAPGVAVLVPWYVYPDPAAYAALASYGRSCLLHAIVNGDTSGPPTHSFELYRSVFATLLASGIRLYGYVYTATDMAAGIARPQAEVLGAIKGWYDGFGSQISGIFFDEVIEATANVNAVAYYAALSKATRARGGRVIFNPGTYISCNLSRLADVYVRYEYYASSWTADYAAGLRCECGAVSACCLLLHGQPRPAAKGQAAAAALLSNLTRQAVGRGFSYVYVTDDVMPNPWDRLPSYMAQLLEAVAQVGRADSAKATVAQASGIVASAHTQAPPAEAPASPAAKPTASCASTTTSFAAIPAPTSLPTTHLTSTSHAPATHSAATPSPAPIAPTTPGPPSTAAAAPRASAAPTTAPCSQATGAETARP
;
A
#
# COMPACT_ATOMS: atom_id res chain seq x y z
N MET A 1 16.82 16.98 -19.34
CA MET A 1 17.34 15.67 -19.77
C MET A 1 18.58 15.36 -18.96
N SER A 2 18.50 14.47 -17.97
CA SER A 2 19.65 13.86 -17.27
C SER A 2 19.14 12.75 -16.33
N ASP A 3 19.48 11.51 -16.70
CA ASP A 3 19.44 10.23 -15.97
C ASP A 3 18.20 9.85 -15.16
N VAL A 4 17.23 9.27 -15.88
CA VAL A 4 16.50 8.09 -15.37
C VAL A 4 17.55 6.99 -15.29
N ALA A 5 17.90 6.52 -14.07
CA ALA A 5 18.64 5.28 -13.95
C ALA A 5 17.76 4.18 -14.58
N ALA A 6 18.06 3.82 -15.82
CA ALA A 6 17.41 2.70 -16.50
C ALA A 6 17.44 1.51 -15.54
N ARG A 7 16.30 0.86 -15.31
CA ARG A 7 16.29 -0.39 -14.56
C ARG A 7 17.29 -1.32 -15.18
N ARG A 8 18.32 -1.58 -14.41
CA ARG A 8 19.44 -2.35 -14.89
C ARG A 8 19.05 -3.79 -14.67
N LEU A 9 18.63 -4.45 -15.75
CA LEU A 9 18.64 -5.90 -15.83
C LEU A 9 19.95 -6.38 -15.19
N ARG A 10 19.87 -7.44 -14.36
CA ARG A 10 21.06 -8.05 -13.77
C ARG A 10 22.06 -8.34 -14.89
N PRO A 11 23.37 -8.12 -14.68
CA PRO A 11 24.36 -8.31 -15.74
C PRO A 11 24.20 -9.67 -16.39
N ILE A 12 24.04 -9.70 -17.71
CA ILE A 12 23.74 -10.94 -18.45
C ILE A 12 24.79 -12.03 -18.18
N THR A 13 26.06 -11.64 -18.02
CA THR A 13 27.18 -12.54 -17.70
C THR A 13 27.01 -13.22 -16.34
N VAL A 14 26.48 -12.52 -15.33
CA VAL A 14 26.19 -13.09 -14.01
C VAL A 14 25.11 -14.15 -14.14
N LEU A 15 24.00 -13.84 -14.81
CA LEU A 15 22.89 -14.79 -14.99
C LEU A 15 23.30 -16.01 -15.82
N THR A 16 24.09 -15.84 -16.88
CA THR A 16 24.61 -16.99 -17.65
C THR A 16 25.55 -17.87 -16.84
N ASN A 17 26.31 -17.29 -15.91
CA ASN A 17 27.15 -18.06 -14.98
C ASN A 17 26.30 -18.78 -13.92
N GLU A 18 25.23 -18.16 -13.42
CA GLU A 18 24.28 -18.80 -12.51
C GLU A 18 23.60 -20.00 -13.18
N ILE A 19 23.12 -19.85 -14.43
CA ILE A 19 22.59 -20.97 -15.22
C ILE A 19 23.63 -22.09 -15.31
N ALA A 20 24.88 -21.75 -15.66
CA ALA A 20 25.95 -22.75 -15.75
C ALA A 20 26.20 -23.44 -14.40
N SER A 21 26.16 -22.70 -13.29
CA SER A 21 26.33 -23.24 -11.94
C SER A 21 25.20 -24.20 -11.56
N TRP A 22 23.94 -23.84 -11.82
CA TRP A 22 22.79 -24.71 -11.60
C TRP A 22 22.95 -26.05 -12.32
N TYR A 23 23.27 -26.05 -13.61
CA TYR A 23 23.48 -27.30 -14.34
C TYR A 23 24.76 -28.04 -13.96
N SER A 24 25.81 -27.34 -13.54
CA SER A 24 27.02 -28.01 -13.05
C SER A 24 26.78 -28.73 -11.73
N ASN A 25 25.97 -28.14 -10.84
CA ASN A 25 25.74 -28.67 -9.50
C ASN A 25 24.66 -29.75 -9.47
N PHE A 26 23.64 -29.63 -10.32
CA PHE A 26 22.46 -30.51 -10.28
C PHE A 26 22.28 -31.33 -11.57
N GLY A 27 22.97 -31.00 -12.65
CA GLY A 27 23.02 -31.80 -13.88
C GLY A 27 21.63 -32.15 -14.42
N THR A 28 21.41 -33.45 -14.61
CA THR A 28 20.16 -34.02 -15.13
C THR A 28 19.00 -33.99 -14.12
N LEU A 29 19.23 -33.61 -12.86
CA LEU A 29 18.15 -33.40 -11.89
C LEU A 29 17.33 -32.15 -12.21
N LEU A 30 17.91 -31.18 -12.93
CA LEU A 30 17.20 -29.99 -13.37
C LEU A 30 16.55 -30.23 -14.74
N SER A 31 15.26 -29.97 -14.81
CA SER A 31 14.51 -29.98 -16.08
C SER A 31 14.53 -28.63 -16.79
N GLY A 32 15.03 -27.57 -16.15
CA GLY A 32 14.95 -26.22 -16.67
C GLY A 32 15.41 -25.14 -15.68
N ILE A 33 15.26 -23.90 -16.08
CA ILE A 33 15.50 -22.71 -15.25
C ILE A 33 14.23 -21.86 -15.20
N PHE A 34 13.90 -21.40 -14.00
CA PHE A 34 12.87 -20.42 -13.74
C PHE A 34 13.51 -19.04 -13.58
N PHE A 35 13.14 -18.10 -14.44
CA PHE A 35 13.59 -16.71 -14.37
C PHE A 35 12.48 -15.88 -13.73
N ASP A 36 12.77 -15.38 -12.53
CA ASP A 36 11.87 -14.49 -11.81
C ASP A 36 12.02 -13.03 -12.25
N GLU A 37 11.02 -12.21 -11.91
CA GLU A 37 11.01 -10.75 -12.15
C GLU A 37 11.28 -10.38 -13.61
N VAL A 38 10.60 -11.06 -14.55
CA VAL A 38 10.77 -10.82 -15.98
C VAL A 38 10.16 -9.46 -16.37
N ASP A 39 11.02 -8.51 -16.73
CA ASP A 39 10.63 -7.16 -17.14
C ASP A 39 10.60 -7.04 -18.67
N GLU A 40 9.41 -7.08 -19.26
CA GLU A 40 9.24 -6.90 -20.70
C GLU A 40 9.54 -5.47 -21.19
N GLN A 41 9.53 -4.49 -20.28
CA GLN A 41 9.75 -3.08 -20.60
C GLN A 41 11.24 -2.71 -20.56
N ALA A 42 12.10 -3.60 -20.10
CA ALA A 42 13.53 -3.38 -20.07
C ALA A 42 14.09 -3.17 -21.48
N ALA A 43 15.07 -2.27 -21.60
CA ALA A 43 15.77 -2.03 -22.86
C ALA A 43 16.38 -3.34 -23.37
N ASN A 44 16.02 -3.71 -24.61
CA ASN A 44 16.44 -4.97 -25.23
C ASN A 44 16.00 -6.24 -24.46
N ALA A 45 14.83 -6.22 -23.79
CA ALA A 45 14.29 -7.40 -23.10
C ALA A 45 14.31 -8.66 -23.97
N LEU A 46 13.83 -8.56 -25.23
CA LEU A 46 13.80 -9.70 -26.14
C LEU A 46 15.20 -10.30 -26.39
N GLY A 47 16.22 -9.49 -26.66
CA GLY A 47 17.59 -9.96 -26.86
C GLY A 47 18.22 -10.51 -25.58
N PHE A 48 17.96 -9.87 -24.44
CA PHE A 48 18.43 -10.29 -23.13
C PHE A 48 17.88 -11.67 -22.74
N TYR A 49 16.56 -11.82 -22.73
CA TYR A 49 15.92 -13.09 -22.38
C TYR A 49 16.16 -14.16 -23.45
N SER A 50 16.38 -13.79 -24.72
CA SER A 50 16.80 -14.75 -25.75
C SER A 50 18.16 -15.34 -25.43
N THR A 51 19.09 -14.53 -24.92
CA THR A 51 20.42 -15.00 -24.48
C THR A 51 20.30 -15.99 -23.32
N LEU A 52 19.48 -15.68 -22.31
CA LEU A 52 19.23 -16.58 -21.18
C LEU A 52 18.55 -17.88 -21.61
N ALA A 53 17.52 -17.77 -22.46
CA ALA A 53 16.80 -18.92 -22.97
C ALA A 53 17.71 -19.85 -23.79
N ASN A 54 18.58 -19.29 -24.64
CA ASN A 54 19.58 -20.05 -25.39
C ASN A 54 20.60 -20.72 -24.48
N ALA A 55 21.08 -20.03 -23.44
CA ALA A 55 22.00 -20.60 -22.46
C ALA A 55 21.41 -21.79 -21.70
N THR A 56 20.12 -21.72 -21.35
CA THR A 56 19.37 -22.82 -20.74
C THR A 56 19.15 -23.97 -21.71
N ARG A 57 18.69 -23.68 -22.94
CA ARG A 57 18.43 -24.71 -23.97
C ARG A 57 19.68 -25.44 -24.44
N ALA A 58 20.83 -24.76 -24.49
CA ALA A 58 22.12 -25.38 -24.80
C ALA A 58 22.49 -26.52 -23.81
N ARG A 59 21.83 -26.57 -22.65
CA ARG A 59 21.99 -27.61 -21.63
C ARG A 59 20.81 -28.58 -21.58
N GLY A 60 19.94 -28.56 -22.59
CA GLY A 60 18.75 -29.40 -22.68
C GLY A 60 17.58 -28.97 -21.77
N GLY A 61 17.68 -27.78 -21.18
CA GLY A 61 16.71 -27.29 -20.21
C GLY A 61 15.49 -26.60 -20.81
N ARG A 62 14.37 -26.69 -20.08
CA ARG A 62 13.19 -25.83 -20.29
C ARG A 62 13.40 -24.43 -19.72
N VAL A 63 12.71 -23.47 -20.30
CA VAL A 63 12.71 -22.07 -19.91
C VAL A 63 11.35 -21.71 -19.33
N VAL A 64 11.34 -21.26 -18.08
CA VAL A 64 10.16 -20.67 -17.44
C VAL A 64 10.41 -19.18 -17.19
N LEU A 65 9.52 -18.32 -17.68
CA LEU A 65 9.57 -16.88 -17.43
C LEU A 65 8.46 -16.46 -16.48
N ASN A 66 8.79 -15.76 -15.39
CA ASN A 66 7.82 -15.20 -14.47
C ASN A 66 7.77 -13.67 -14.54
N PRO A 67 6.90 -13.09 -15.37
CA PRO A 67 6.56 -11.68 -15.27
C PRO A 67 5.49 -11.39 -14.20
N GLY A 68 4.83 -12.43 -13.64
CA GLY A 68 3.68 -12.30 -12.74
C GLY A 68 2.41 -11.71 -13.38
N THR A 69 2.49 -11.30 -14.65
CA THR A 69 1.45 -10.52 -15.34
C THR A 69 1.44 -10.79 -16.86
N ALA A 70 0.70 -9.98 -17.61
CA ALA A 70 0.68 -10.02 -19.06
C ALA A 70 2.07 -9.77 -19.66
N ILE A 71 2.36 -10.43 -20.78
CA ILE A 71 3.62 -10.29 -21.51
C ILE A 71 3.35 -10.32 -23.01
N THR A 72 4.21 -9.71 -23.83
CA THR A 72 4.11 -9.86 -25.30
C THR A 72 4.36 -11.31 -25.73
N CYS A 73 3.64 -11.77 -26.76
CA CYS A 73 3.84 -13.13 -27.26
C CYS A 73 5.21 -13.37 -27.92
N GLY A 74 5.90 -12.30 -28.36
CA GLY A 74 7.29 -12.42 -28.81
C GLY A 74 8.23 -12.83 -27.68
N LEU A 75 8.03 -12.29 -26.49
CA LEU A 75 8.82 -12.65 -25.31
C LEU A 75 8.36 -13.98 -24.70
N ALA A 76 7.05 -14.24 -24.66
CA ALA A 76 6.51 -15.55 -24.25
C ALA A 76 7.05 -16.70 -25.13
N ALA A 77 7.21 -16.48 -26.44
CA ALA A 77 7.75 -17.48 -27.37
C ALA A 77 9.20 -17.90 -27.05
N LEU A 78 9.92 -17.15 -26.21
CA LEU A 78 11.24 -17.56 -25.72
C LEU A 78 11.15 -18.60 -24.60
N ALA A 79 9.98 -18.80 -24.00
CA ALA A 79 9.76 -19.68 -22.86
C ALA A 79 8.90 -20.89 -23.24
N ASP A 80 9.16 -22.02 -22.60
CA ASP A 80 8.27 -23.18 -22.67
C ASP A 80 7.02 -22.94 -21.83
N ILE A 81 7.19 -22.23 -20.70
CA ILE A 81 6.13 -21.83 -19.78
C ILE A 81 6.34 -20.36 -19.41
N TYR A 82 5.27 -19.59 -19.31
CA TYR A 82 5.34 -18.30 -18.63
C TYR A 82 4.21 -18.12 -17.62
N VAL A 83 4.51 -17.44 -16.52
CA VAL A 83 3.52 -17.11 -15.48
C VAL A 83 2.75 -15.89 -15.92
N ARG A 84 1.51 -16.12 -16.34
CA ARG A 84 0.64 -15.05 -16.85
C ARG A 84 -0.08 -14.31 -15.73
N TYR A 85 -0.28 -14.97 -14.59
CA TYR A 85 -0.98 -14.41 -13.45
C TYR A 85 -0.38 -14.99 -12.17
N GLU A 86 0.10 -14.10 -11.30
CA GLU A 86 0.58 -14.43 -9.96
C GLU A 86 -0.01 -13.42 -8.98
N TYR A 87 -1.06 -13.83 -8.27
CA TYR A 87 -1.72 -12.93 -7.31
C TYR A 87 -2.66 -13.69 -6.37
N TYR A 88 -3.31 -12.96 -5.46
CA TYR A 88 -4.31 -13.53 -4.56
C TYR A 88 -5.45 -14.24 -5.32
N ALA A 89 -5.85 -15.41 -4.83
CA ALA A 89 -6.97 -16.18 -5.34
C ALA A 89 -8.31 -15.45 -5.22
N SER A 90 -8.46 -14.60 -4.20
CA SER A 90 -9.63 -13.72 -4.03
C SER A 90 -9.79 -12.72 -5.19
N SER A 91 -8.70 -12.41 -5.88
CA SER A 91 -8.68 -11.52 -7.05
C SER A 91 -8.80 -12.27 -8.37
N TRP A 92 -8.76 -13.61 -8.34
CA TRP A 92 -9.02 -14.42 -9.53
C TRP A 92 -10.46 -14.16 -10.01
N PRO A 93 -10.67 -13.58 -11.22
CA PRO A 93 -12.00 -13.16 -11.62
C PRO A 93 -12.93 -14.36 -11.74
N ALA A 94 -14.11 -14.29 -11.12
CA ALA A 94 -15.12 -15.35 -11.23
C ALA A 94 -15.76 -15.43 -12.63
N ASP A 95 -15.76 -14.33 -13.39
CA ASP A 95 -16.40 -14.25 -14.70
C ASP A 95 -15.42 -14.58 -15.83
N TYR A 96 -15.81 -15.53 -16.69
CA TYR A 96 -15.10 -15.88 -17.92
C TYR A 96 -15.03 -14.73 -18.94
N ALA A 97 -15.92 -13.74 -18.84
CA ALA A 97 -15.96 -12.55 -19.68
C ALA A 97 -14.97 -11.45 -19.26
N ALA A 98 -14.33 -11.55 -18.08
CA ALA A 98 -13.38 -10.56 -17.56
C ALA A 98 -12.04 -10.48 -18.35
N GLY A 99 -11.90 -11.21 -19.46
CA GLY A 99 -10.81 -11.05 -20.42
C GLY A 99 -9.49 -11.74 -20.07
N LEU A 100 -9.23 -12.07 -18.80
CA LEU A 100 -8.00 -12.75 -18.39
C LEU A 100 -7.92 -14.17 -19.00
N ARG A 101 -7.01 -14.34 -19.95
CA ARG A 101 -6.79 -15.58 -20.70
C ARG A 101 -5.30 -15.81 -20.91
N CYS A 102 -4.96 -17.03 -21.30
CA CYS A 102 -3.66 -17.32 -21.86
C CYS A 102 -3.55 -16.76 -23.29
N GLU A 103 -3.19 -15.48 -23.45
CA GLU A 103 -3.20 -14.85 -24.78
C GLU A 103 -2.12 -15.43 -25.71
N CYS A 104 -1.00 -15.88 -25.16
CA CYS A 104 0.13 -16.44 -25.91
C CYS A 104 0.18 -17.98 -25.92
N GLY A 105 -0.94 -18.65 -25.63
CA GLY A 105 -1.04 -20.12 -25.56
C GLY A 105 -0.66 -20.87 -26.83
N ALA A 106 -0.62 -20.18 -27.97
CA ALA A 106 -0.18 -20.75 -29.25
C ALA A 106 1.34 -20.93 -29.35
N VAL A 107 2.13 -20.18 -28.56
CA VAL A 107 3.60 -20.17 -28.64
C VAL A 107 4.28 -20.56 -27.32
N SER A 108 3.57 -20.52 -26.20
CA SER A 108 4.09 -20.89 -24.89
C SER A 108 2.97 -21.30 -23.95
N ALA A 109 3.23 -22.25 -23.04
CA ALA A 109 2.24 -22.68 -22.06
C ALA A 109 2.07 -21.61 -20.96
N CYS A 110 0.83 -21.31 -20.56
CA CYS A 110 0.60 -20.33 -19.49
C CYS A 110 0.47 -20.99 -18.12
N CYS A 111 1.05 -20.34 -17.12
CA CYS A 111 0.94 -20.70 -15.71
C CYS A 111 0.09 -19.68 -14.93
N LEU A 112 -0.71 -20.21 -14.01
CA LEU A 112 -1.53 -19.50 -13.04
C LEU A 112 -1.01 -19.83 -11.64
N LEU A 113 -0.57 -18.82 -10.89
CA LEU A 113 -0.18 -18.94 -9.49
C LEU A 113 -1.17 -18.14 -8.64
N LEU A 114 -1.87 -18.82 -7.73
CA LEU A 114 -2.83 -18.22 -6.81
C LEU A 114 -2.41 -18.46 -5.37
N HIS A 115 -2.41 -17.41 -4.55
CA HIS A 115 -2.17 -17.51 -3.10
C HIS A 115 -3.32 -16.95 -2.27
N GLY A 116 -3.30 -17.19 -0.96
CA GLY A 116 -4.32 -16.74 -0.03
C GLY A 116 -5.70 -17.31 -0.30
N GLN A 117 -5.78 -18.55 -0.80
CA GLN A 117 -7.05 -19.26 -0.97
C GLN A 117 -7.33 -20.15 0.25
N PRO A 118 -8.03 -19.67 1.30
CA PRO A 118 -8.28 -20.52 2.46
C PRO A 118 -9.13 -21.74 2.07
N PRO A 119 -8.96 -22.89 2.77
CA PRO A 119 -9.91 -23.98 2.66
C PRO A 119 -11.31 -23.51 3.09
N PRO A 120 -12.40 -24.05 2.52
CA PRO A 120 -13.75 -23.69 2.93
C PRO A 120 -13.98 -23.96 4.42
N ALA A 121 -14.54 -22.97 5.14
CA ALA A 121 -14.78 -23.05 6.59
C ALA A 121 -15.76 -24.17 7.00
N ALA A 122 -16.58 -24.67 6.06
CA ALA A 122 -17.50 -25.79 6.25
C ALA A 122 -17.29 -26.84 5.14
N GLY A 123 -17.33 -28.12 5.51
CA GLY A 123 -17.30 -29.25 4.55
C GLY A 123 -15.92 -29.91 4.32
N GLY A 124 -14.88 -29.50 5.05
CA GLY A 124 -13.59 -30.20 5.10
C GLY A 124 -12.93 -30.42 3.73
N GLN A 125 -12.21 -31.53 3.57
CA GLN A 125 -11.48 -31.86 2.34
C GLN A 125 -12.37 -31.93 1.09
N ALA A 126 -13.62 -32.35 1.22
CA ALA A 126 -14.54 -32.43 0.08
C ALA A 126 -14.92 -31.05 -0.46
N ALA A 127 -15.13 -30.07 0.42
CA ALA A 127 -15.39 -28.69 0.01
C ALA A 127 -14.16 -28.06 -0.65
N ALA A 128 -12.96 -28.32 -0.10
CA ALA A 128 -11.71 -27.90 -0.73
C ALA A 128 -11.54 -28.50 -2.14
N ALA A 129 -11.84 -29.79 -2.31
CA ALA A 129 -11.81 -30.43 -3.62
C ALA A 129 -12.79 -29.80 -4.61
N ALA A 130 -14.02 -29.48 -4.19
CA ALA A 130 -15.00 -28.84 -5.06
C ALA A 130 -14.57 -27.42 -5.49
N LEU A 131 -14.02 -26.64 -4.56
CA LEU A 131 -13.44 -25.32 -4.82
C LEU A 131 -12.30 -25.41 -5.85
N LEU A 132 -11.33 -26.29 -5.60
CA LEU A 132 -10.16 -26.45 -6.45
C LEU A 132 -10.56 -26.96 -7.83
N SER A 133 -11.48 -27.92 -7.91
CA SER A 133 -12.05 -28.42 -9.17
C SER A 133 -12.71 -27.30 -10.00
N ASN A 134 -13.35 -26.33 -9.34
CA ASN A 134 -13.91 -25.17 -10.04
C ASN A 134 -12.79 -24.24 -10.56
N LEU A 135 -11.81 -23.92 -9.73
CA LEU A 135 -10.67 -23.08 -10.11
C LEU A 135 -9.87 -23.69 -11.27
N THR A 136 -9.57 -24.99 -11.21
CA THR A 136 -8.84 -25.68 -12.28
C THR A 136 -9.64 -25.72 -13.58
N ARG A 137 -10.96 -25.98 -13.52
CA ARG A 137 -11.83 -25.88 -14.71
C ARG A 137 -11.83 -24.48 -15.33
N GLN A 138 -11.86 -23.43 -14.51
CA GLN A 138 -11.80 -22.05 -15.00
C GLN A 138 -10.45 -21.75 -15.65
N ALA A 139 -9.35 -22.18 -15.03
CA ALA A 139 -8.00 -22.03 -15.58
C ALA A 139 -7.89 -22.72 -16.94
N VAL A 140 -8.30 -23.99 -17.04
CA VAL A 140 -8.31 -24.76 -18.29
C VAL A 140 -9.19 -24.09 -19.35
N GLY A 141 -10.40 -23.67 -18.98
CA GLY A 141 -11.31 -22.95 -19.88
C GLY A 141 -10.69 -21.67 -20.43
N ARG A 142 -9.79 -21.01 -19.68
CA ARG A 142 -9.07 -19.79 -20.05
C ARG A 142 -7.74 -20.07 -20.78
N GLY A 143 -7.44 -21.33 -21.07
CA GLY A 143 -6.25 -21.76 -21.81
C GLY A 143 -4.99 -21.90 -20.95
N PHE A 144 -5.10 -21.84 -19.62
CA PHE A 144 -3.95 -22.08 -18.75
C PHE A 144 -3.57 -23.55 -18.76
N SER A 145 -2.26 -23.78 -18.78
CA SER A 145 -1.65 -25.10 -18.84
C SER A 145 -0.94 -25.50 -17.53
N TYR A 146 -0.72 -24.54 -16.63
CA TYR A 146 -0.16 -24.82 -15.32
C TYR A 146 -0.97 -24.04 -14.30
N VAL A 147 -1.23 -24.65 -13.15
CA VAL A 147 -1.95 -24.02 -12.05
C VAL A 147 -1.35 -24.45 -10.73
N TYR A 148 -1.14 -23.49 -9.84
CA TYR A 148 -0.82 -23.70 -8.45
C TYR A 148 -1.72 -22.82 -7.59
N VAL A 149 -2.26 -23.38 -6.51
CA VAL A 149 -3.15 -22.68 -5.59
C VAL A 149 -2.71 -22.99 -4.18
N THR A 150 -2.47 -21.97 -3.36
CA THR A 150 -2.06 -22.11 -1.96
C THR A 150 -2.94 -21.28 -1.03
N ASP A 151 -3.16 -21.81 0.18
CA ASP A 151 -3.82 -21.10 1.29
C ASP A 151 -2.85 -20.21 2.06
N ASP A 152 -1.57 -20.25 1.69
CA ASP A 152 -0.57 -19.38 2.27
C ASP A 152 -0.69 -17.93 1.79
N ILE A 153 -0.15 -17.00 2.58
CA ILE A 153 -0.30 -15.56 2.41
C ILE A 153 1.07 -14.87 2.38
N MET A 154 1.07 -13.59 2.03
CA MET A 154 2.25 -12.73 2.10
C MET A 154 2.85 -12.71 3.52
N PRO A 155 4.16 -12.48 3.68
CA PRO A 155 5.12 -11.99 2.68
C PRO A 155 5.71 -13.05 1.73
N ASN A 156 5.54 -14.34 2.01
CA ASN A 156 6.09 -15.41 1.17
C ASN A 156 5.12 -16.59 1.08
N PRO A 157 4.14 -16.55 0.16
CA PRO A 157 3.13 -17.60 0.06
C PRO A 157 3.66 -18.91 -0.55
N TRP A 158 4.94 -18.98 -0.90
CA TRP A 158 5.52 -20.06 -1.69
C TRP A 158 6.43 -20.98 -0.87
N ASP A 159 6.52 -20.79 0.46
CA ASP A 159 7.48 -21.49 1.34
C ASP A 159 6.94 -22.74 2.03
N ARG A 160 5.66 -23.08 1.83
CA ARG A 160 5.07 -24.33 2.33
C ARG A 160 4.06 -24.93 1.36
N LEU A 161 3.76 -26.20 1.59
CA LEU A 161 2.72 -26.90 0.85
C LEU A 161 1.33 -26.39 1.26
N PRO A 162 0.39 -26.26 0.31
CA PRO A 162 -0.99 -25.91 0.62
C PRO A 162 -1.61 -26.98 1.53
N SER A 163 -2.47 -26.56 2.47
CA SER A 163 -3.15 -27.51 3.37
C SER A 163 -4.03 -28.54 2.64
N TYR A 164 -4.37 -28.27 1.38
CA TYR A 164 -5.18 -29.12 0.49
C TYR A 164 -4.41 -29.61 -0.75
N MET A 165 -3.08 -29.76 -0.65
CA MET A 165 -2.23 -30.16 -1.79
C MET A 165 -2.75 -31.42 -2.52
N ALA A 166 -3.22 -32.43 -1.78
CA ALA A 166 -3.79 -33.64 -2.37
C ALA A 166 -5.04 -33.36 -3.23
N GLN A 167 -5.93 -32.48 -2.76
CA GLN A 167 -7.13 -32.09 -3.49
C GLN A 167 -6.81 -31.23 -4.72
N LEU A 168 -5.76 -30.41 -4.65
CA LEU A 168 -5.29 -29.64 -5.80
C LEU A 168 -4.80 -30.58 -6.91
N LEU A 169 -3.98 -31.57 -6.56
CA LEU A 169 -3.48 -32.57 -7.53
C LEU A 169 -4.62 -33.38 -8.16
N GLU A 170 -5.60 -33.81 -7.35
CA GLU A 170 -6.79 -34.51 -7.85
C GLU A 170 -7.61 -33.63 -8.80
N ALA A 171 -7.84 -32.36 -8.43
CA ALA A 171 -8.56 -31.40 -9.27
C ALA A 171 -7.86 -31.14 -10.61
N VAL A 172 -6.52 -31.11 -10.62
CA VAL A 172 -5.74 -31.02 -11.87
C VAL A 172 -5.89 -32.30 -12.68
N ALA A 173 -5.74 -33.48 -12.06
CA ALA A 173 -5.85 -34.77 -12.74
C ALA A 173 -7.22 -34.98 -13.42
N GLN A 174 -8.30 -34.50 -12.79
CA GLN A 174 -9.66 -34.61 -13.33
C GLN A 174 -9.96 -33.65 -14.49
N THR A 175 -9.30 -32.49 -14.51
CA THR A 175 -9.60 -31.43 -15.49
C THR A 175 -8.66 -31.45 -16.69
N TRP A 176 -7.52 -32.11 -16.55
CA TRP A 176 -6.54 -32.21 -17.61
C TRP A 176 -6.92 -33.29 -18.64
N PRO A 177 -7.17 -32.94 -19.91
CA PRO A 177 -7.42 -33.96 -20.92
C PRO A 177 -6.15 -34.80 -21.12
N GLN A 178 -6.31 -36.12 -21.21
CA GLN A 178 -5.26 -37.03 -21.69
C GLN A 178 -4.69 -36.46 -23.02
N PRO A 179 -3.36 -36.45 -23.21
CA PRO A 179 -2.73 -35.68 -24.27
C PRO A 179 -3.26 -36.06 -25.65
N LYS A 180 -3.77 -35.05 -26.38
CA LYS A 180 -4.04 -35.16 -27.81
C LYS A 180 -2.70 -35.16 -28.55
N PRO A 181 -2.45 -36.06 -29.53
CA PRO A 181 -1.22 -36.07 -30.30
C PRO A 181 -1.00 -34.70 -30.97
N PRO A 182 0.27 -34.25 -31.13
CA PRO A 182 0.57 -32.94 -31.69
C PRO A 182 0.00 -32.84 -33.11
N HIS A 183 -0.80 -31.79 -33.37
CA HIS A 183 -1.28 -31.48 -34.72
C HIS A 183 -0.13 -30.89 -35.56
N PRO A 184 0.02 -31.29 -36.84
CA PRO A 184 0.94 -30.67 -37.77
C PRO A 184 0.52 -29.23 -38.10
N PRO A 185 1.46 -28.37 -38.55
CA PRO A 185 1.22 -26.93 -38.73
C PRO A 185 0.17 -26.66 -39.82
N GLY A 186 -0.87 -25.91 -39.45
CA GLY A 186 -1.93 -25.47 -40.35
C GLY A 186 -1.55 -24.19 -41.14
N PRO A 187 -2.18 -23.96 -42.31
CA PRO A 187 -1.88 -22.82 -43.19
C PRO A 187 -2.46 -21.48 -42.66
N PRO A 188 -1.98 -20.33 -43.18
CA PRO A 188 -2.21 -19.02 -42.58
C PRO A 188 -3.65 -18.47 -42.80
N PRO A 189 -4.14 -17.57 -41.92
CA PRO A 189 -5.52 -17.11 -41.94
C PRO A 189 -5.79 -16.05 -43.02
N ARG A 190 -7.00 -16.07 -43.59
CA ARG A 190 -7.54 -14.99 -44.43
C ARG A 190 -8.24 -13.90 -43.59
N PRO A 191 -8.26 -12.64 -44.04
CA PRO A 191 -8.84 -11.52 -43.31
C PRO A 191 -10.35 -11.36 -43.56
N ARG A 192 -11.05 -10.73 -42.60
CA ARG A 192 -12.45 -10.29 -42.75
C ARG A 192 -12.58 -8.80 -42.39
N PRO A 193 -13.32 -7.97 -43.16
CA PRO A 193 -13.53 -6.55 -42.86
C PRO A 193 -14.75 -6.29 -41.95
N PRO A 194 -14.91 -5.05 -41.41
CA PRO A 194 -15.71 -4.75 -40.23
C PRO A 194 -17.10 -4.16 -40.55
N SER A 195 -17.97 -4.12 -39.54
CA SER A 195 -19.17 -3.27 -39.53
C SER A 195 -19.17 -2.35 -38.31
N PRO A 196 -19.41 -1.03 -38.47
CA PRO A 196 -19.37 -0.07 -37.37
C PRO A 196 -20.69 0.02 -36.61
N ARG A 197 -20.59 0.27 -35.30
CA ARG A 197 -21.70 0.65 -34.42
C ARG A 197 -21.63 2.17 -34.18
N PRO A 198 -22.75 2.91 -34.16
CA PRO A 198 -22.73 4.35 -33.95
C PRO A 198 -22.23 4.72 -32.54
N PRO A 199 -21.58 5.89 -32.38
CA PRO A 199 -20.99 6.30 -31.11
C PRO A 199 -22.07 6.71 -30.11
N VAL A 200 -21.96 6.18 -28.90
CA VAL A 200 -22.65 6.68 -27.71
C VAL A 200 -21.98 8.01 -27.31
N PRO A 201 -22.73 9.10 -27.08
CA PRO A 201 -22.12 10.36 -26.65
C PRO A 201 -21.45 10.19 -25.27
N PRO A 202 -20.30 10.84 -25.04
CA PRO A 202 -19.59 10.72 -23.78
C PRO A 202 -20.45 11.25 -22.62
N PRO A 203 -20.50 10.55 -21.48
CA PRO A 203 -21.18 11.06 -20.30
C PRO A 203 -20.53 12.38 -19.88
N ARG A 204 -21.39 13.35 -19.53
CA ARG A 204 -20.99 14.67 -19.03
C ARG A 204 -20.01 14.48 -17.85
N PRO A 205 -18.87 15.18 -17.78
CA PRO A 205 -17.95 15.06 -16.65
C PRO A 205 -18.70 15.38 -15.35
N PRO A 206 -18.52 14.58 -14.29
CA PRO A 206 -19.16 14.83 -13.01
C PRO A 206 -18.72 16.22 -12.50
N SER A 207 -19.67 16.95 -11.93
CA SER A 207 -19.40 18.22 -11.28
C SER A 207 -18.36 18.00 -10.17
N PRO A 208 -17.32 18.86 -10.05
CA PRO A 208 -16.35 18.75 -8.99
C PRO A 208 -17.03 18.76 -7.62
N CYS A 209 -16.56 17.91 -6.70
CA CYS A 209 -16.98 17.97 -5.32
C CYS A 209 -16.82 19.39 -4.76
N PRO A 210 -17.82 19.96 -4.07
CA PRO A 210 -17.74 21.30 -3.54
C PRO A 210 -16.50 21.43 -2.64
N GLN A 211 -15.79 22.54 -2.79
CA GLN A 211 -14.65 22.87 -1.93
C GLN A 211 -15.17 23.33 -0.57
N GLY A 212 -15.46 22.35 0.29
CA GLY A 212 -15.81 22.52 1.69
C GLY A 212 -15.57 21.20 2.38
N ALA A 213 -14.91 21.22 3.54
CA ALA A 213 -14.66 19.99 4.27
C ALA A 213 -16.00 19.38 4.70
N PRO A 214 -16.34 18.15 4.30
CA PRO A 214 -17.34 17.42 5.07
C PRO A 214 -16.83 17.35 6.52
N GLY A 215 -17.71 17.52 7.50
CA GLY A 215 -17.29 17.49 8.92
C GLY A 215 -16.47 16.25 9.30
N VAL A 216 -16.65 15.16 8.53
CA VAL A 216 -15.91 13.89 8.63
C VAL A 216 -15.73 13.28 7.23
N ALA A 217 -14.59 12.64 6.96
CA ALA A 217 -14.26 11.98 5.70
C ALA A 217 -13.67 10.57 5.92
N VAL A 218 -13.52 9.80 4.84
CA VAL A 218 -12.81 8.52 4.83
C VAL A 218 -11.45 8.72 4.16
N LEU A 219 -10.37 8.40 4.86
CA LEU A 219 -9.00 8.32 4.31
C LEU A 219 -8.60 6.86 4.16
N VAL A 220 -8.57 6.36 2.94
CA VAL A 220 -8.27 4.96 2.60
C VAL A 220 -6.79 4.81 2.30
N PRO A 221 -6.01 4.04 3.09
CA PRO A 221 -4.76 3.46 2.63
C PRO A 221 -5.07 2.50 1.48
N TRP A 222 -4.78 2.91 0.23
CA TRP A 222 -5.12 2.15 -0.98
C TRP A 222 -3.84 1.60 -1.61
N TYR A 223 -3.26 0.61 -0.92
CA TYR A 223 -1.96 0.02 -1.28
C TYR A 223 -2.15 -1.14 -2.26
N VAL A 224 -2.98 -0.90 -3.26
CA VAL A 224 -3.32 -1.85 -4.31
C VAL A 224 -2.51 -1.50 -5.55
N TYR A 225 -1.80 -2.49 -6.10
CA TYR A 225 -1.17 -2.41 -7.42
C TYR A 225 -2.20 -1.88 -8.45
N PRO A 226 -1.83 -1.13 -9.50
CA PRO A 226 -2.77 -0.42 -10.38
C PRO A 226 -3.57 -1.37 -11.29
N ASP A 227 -4.40 -2.21 -10.70
CA ASP A 227 -5.40 -3.05 -11.33
C ASP A 227 -6.63 -2.20 -11.70
N PRO A 228 -6.99 -2.09 -12.99
CA PRO A 228 -8.10 -1.26 -13.41
C PRO A 228 -9.44 -1.62 -12.75
N ALA A 229 -9.69 -2.90 -12.43
CA ALA A 229 -10.96 -3.34 -11.84
C ALA A 229 -11.07 -2.93 -10.36
N ALA A 230 -10.00 -3.10 -9.58
CA ALA A 230 -9.93 -2.66 -8.19
C ALA A 230 -10.07 -1.13 -8.08
N TYR A 231 -9.38 -0.38 -8.94
CA TYR A 231 -9.49 1.08 -8.97
C TYR A 231 -10.88 1.54 -9.45
N ALA A 232 -11.49 0.84 -10.41
CA ALA A 232 -12.88 1.09 -10.80
C ALA A 232 -13.87 0.79 -9.64
N ALA A 233 -13.62 -0.26 -8.87
CA ALA A 233 -14.42 -0.61 -7.70
C ALA A 233 -14.36 0.49 -6.62
N LEU A 234 -13.16 1.00 -6.30
CA LEU A 234 -13.02 2.16 -5.41
C LEU A 234 -13.68 3.42 -6.02
N ALA A 235 -13.46 3.69 -7.31
CA ALA A 235 -14.05 4.82 -8.02
C ALA A 235 -15.60 4.83 -7.98
N SER A 236 -16.23 3.65 -7.93
CA SER A 236 -17.69 3.54 -7.82
C SER A 236 -18.28 4.25 -6.58
N TYR A 237 -17.45 4.45 -5.54
CA TYR A 237 -17.82 5.15 -4.32
C TYR A 237 -17.49 6.66 -4.32
N GLY A 238 -16.74 7.16 -5.33
CA GLY A 238 -16.19 8.51 -5.36
C GLY A 238 -17.24 9.64 -5.35
N ARG A 239 -18.45 9.37 -5.85
CA ARG A 239 -19.58 10.31 -5.88
C ARG A 239 -20.01 10.83 -4.50
N SER A 240 -19.59 10.17 -3.43
CA SER A 240 -19.82 10.63 -2.05
C SER A 240 -19.11 11.95 -1.73
N CYS A 241 -18.02 12.29 -2.43
CA CYS A 241 -17.12 13.40 -2.09
C CYS A 241 -16.48 13.31 -0.69
N LEU A 242 -16.64 12.16 -0.01
CA LEU A 242 -16.10 11.87 1.32
C LEU A 242 -14.78 11.11 1.26
N LEU A 243 -14.40 10.62 0.08
CA LEU A 243 -13.27 9.71 -0.09
C LEU A 243 -11.97 10.43 -0.43
N HIS A 244 -10.97 10.11 0.37
CA HIS A 244 -9.57 10.43 0.19
C HIS A 244 -8.81 9.10 0.11
N ALA A 245 -7.89 8.95 -0.83
CA ALA A 245 -7.11 7.73 -1.00
C ALA A 245 -5.61 8.04 -0.95
N ILE A 246 -4.88 7.26 -0.17
CA ILE A 246 -3.42 7.25 -0.16
C ILE A 246 -3.00 6.22 -1.20
N VAL A 247 -2.36 6.68 -2.27
CA VAL A 247 -1.92 5.82 -3.37
C VAL A 247 -0.43 5.57 -3.25
N ASN A 248 -0.03 4.33 -3.49
CA ASN A 248 1.34 3.87 -3.40
C ASN A 248 1.81 3.33 -4.76
N GLY A 249 3.04 3.65 -5.13
CA GLY A 249 3.71 3.08 -6.28
C GLY A 249 4.36 1.72 -5.97
N ASP A 250 5.00 1.16 -6.99
CA ASP A 250 5.63 -0.17 -7.00
C ASP A 250 6.80 -0.36 -6.02
N THR A 251 7.32 0.72 -5.43
CA THR A 251 8.51 0.71 -4.57
C THR A 251 8.31 1.52 -3.28
N SER A 252 7.09 1.49 -2.73
CA SER A 252 6.76 2.25 -1.50
C SER A 252 7.04 3.75 -1.65
N GLY A 253 6.50 4.35 -2.69
CA GLY A 253 6.84 5.71 -3.12
C GLY A 253 6.12 6.12 -4.40
N PRO A 254 6.57 7.16 -5.11
CA PRO A 254 6.05 7.46 -6.45
C PRO A 254 6.28 6.26 -7.38
N PRO A 255 5.32 5.96 -8.28
CA PRO A 255 5.51 4.93 -9.29
C PRO A 255 6.79 5.15 -10.07
N THR A 256 7.62 4.12 -10.11
CA THR A 256 8.78 4.08 -11.01
C THR A 256 8.43 3.25 -12.23
N HIS A 257 7.61 2.20 -12.08
CA HIS A 257 7.19 1.26 -13.14
C HIS A 257 5.76 1.56 -13.62
N SER A 258 5.37 1.00 -14.76
CA SER A 258 3.96 0.97 -15.20
C SER A 258 3.28 2.34 -15.17
N PHE A 259 4.04 3.39 -15.53
CA PHE A 259 3.69 4.77 -15.25
C PHE A 259 2.34 5.17 -15.89
N GLU A 260 2.10 4.79 -17.14
CA GLU A 260 0.81 5.04 -17.81
C GLU A 260 -0.35 4.26 -17.18
N LEU A 261 -0.10 3.05 -16.66
CA LEU A 261 -1.12 2.29 -15.96
C LEU A 261 -1.51 3.01 -14.66
N TYR A 262 -0.55 3.43 -13.84
CA TYR A 262 -0.79 4.26 -12.66
C TYR A 262 -1.51 5.56 -13.01
N ARG A 263 -1.08 6.27 -14.07
CA ARG A 263 -1.75 7.49 -14.53
C ARG A 263 -3.21 7.22 -14.89
N SER A 264 -3.50 6.12 -15.60
CA SER A 264 -4.85 5.78 -16.03
C SER A 264 -5.78 5.47 -14.85
N VAL A 265 -5.30 4.70 -13.87
CA VAL A 265 -6.13 4.32 -12.71
C VAL A 265 -6.29 5.48 -11.72
N PHE A 266 -5.27 6.33 -11.55
CA PHE A 266 -5.40 7.56 -10.77
C PHE A 266 -6.33 8.57 -11.44
N ALA A 267 -6.31 8.66 -12.77
CA ALA A 267 -7.28 9.48 -13.50
C ALA A 267 -8.71 8.96 -13.31
N THR A 268 -8.90 7.64 -13.23
CA THR A 268 -10.20 7.01 -12.93
C THR A 268 -10.70 7.42 -11.54
N LEU A 269 -9.85 7.35 -10.51
CA LEU A 269 -10.22 7.80 -9.16
C LEU A 269 -10.50 9.30 -9.10
N LEU A 270 -9.64 10.12 -9.71
CA LEU A 270 -9.81 11.57 -9.74
C LEU A 270 -11.11 11.97 -10.44
N ALA A 271 -11.40 11.36 -11.59
CA ALA A 271 -12.64 11.60 -12.34
C ALA A 271 -13.89 11.18 -11.56
N SER A 272 -13.75 10.24 -10.61
CA SER A 272 -14.86 9.86 -9.72
C SER A 272 -15.08 10.81 -8.54
N GLY A 273 -14.19 11.79 -8.33
CA GLY A 273 -14.24 12.75 -7.22
C GLY A 273 -13.40 12.39 -6.00
N ILE A 274 -12.57 11.35 -6.07
CA ILE A 274 -11.69 10.94 -4.98
C ILE A 274 -10.42 11.80 -4.97
N ARG A 275 -10.04 12.29 -3.80
CA ARG A 275 -8.78 13.04 -3.61
C ARG A 275 -7.63 12.09 -3.34
N LEU A 276 -6.55 12.19 -4.10
CA LEU A 276 -5.40 11.28 -4.00
C LEU A 276 -4.23 11.90 -3.24
N TYR A 277 -3.51 11.10 -2.47
CA TYR A 277 -2.31 11.51 -1.74
C TYR A 277 -1.19 10.51 -2.03
N GLY A 278 -0.05 10.99 -2.53
CA GLY A 278 1.08 10.11 -2.83
C GLY A 278 1.77 9.64 -1.55
N TYR A 279 2.02 8.34 -1.42
CA TYR A 279 2.72 7.73 -0.29
C TYR A 279 4.23 8.01 -0.33
N VAL A 280 4.82 8.38 0.81
CA VAL A 280 6.27 8.50 1.01
C VAL A 280 6.62 8.09 2.44
N TYR A 281 7.41 7.04 2.64
CA TYR A 281 7.91 6.69 3.97
C TYR A 281 9.12 7.55 4.38
N THR A 282 9.27 7.83 5.68
CA THR A 282 10.24 8.79 6.20
C THR A 282 11.27 8.23 7.17
N ALA A 283 11.22 6.94 7.49
CA ALA A 283 12.24 6.26 8.29
C ALA A 283 13.09 5.31 7.44
N THR A 284 14.35 5.12 7.83
CA THR A 284 15.16 3.98 7.34
C THR A 284 15.14 2.85 8.35
N ASP A 285 15.00 3.18 9.63
CA ASP A 285 14.82 2.23 10.71
C ASP A 285 13.86 2.82 11.76
N MET A 286 12.63 2.32 11.78
CA MET A 286 11.61 2.74 12.73
C MET A 286 11.95 2.39 14.17
N ALA A 287 12.57 1.23 14.41
CA ALA A 287 12.89 0.75 15.75
C ALA A 287 14.04 1.55 16.37
N ALA A 288 15.04 1.93 15.57
CA ALA A 288 16.15 2.77 15.99
C ALA A 288 15.84 4.28 15.97
N GLY A 289 14.65 4.67 15.50
CA GLY A 289 14.27 6.09 15.37
C GLY A 289 15.12 6.83 14.32
N ILE A 290 15.58 6.15 13.27
CA ILE A 290 16.44 6.73 12.25
C ILE A 290 15.57 7.22 11.08
N ALA A 291 15.53 8.54 10.91
CA ALA A 291 14.87 9.17 9.77
C ALA A 291 15.66 8.89 8.49
N ARG A 292 14.92 8.67 7.40
CA ARG A 292 15.46 8.57 6.04
C ARG A 292 16.18 9.87 5.66
N PRO A 293 17.25 9.84 4.83
CA PRO A 293 17.93 11.07 4.42
C PRO A 293 16.97 12.07 3.75
N GLN A 294 16.98 13.32 4.22
CA GLN A 294 16.02 14.35 3.78
C GLN A 294 16.04 14.55 2.26
N ALA A 295 17.21 14.47 1.63
CA ALA A 295 17.35 14.62 0.18
C ALA A 295 16.58 13.55 -0.60
N GLU A 296 16.54 12.31 -0.09
CA GLU A 296 15.80 11.22 -0.74
C GLU A 296 14.29 11.41 -0.61
N VAL A 297 13.81 11.83 0.56
CA VAL A 297 12.38 12.10 0.78
C VAL A 297 11.92 13.29 -0.05
N LEU A 298 12.74 14.34 -0.16
CA LEU A 298 12.49 15.45 -1.09
C LEU A 298 12.50 14.98 -2.57
N GLY A 299 13.35 14.02 -2.92
CA GLY A 299 13.35 13.35 -4.22
C GLY A 299 12.05 12.60 -4.50
N ALA A 300 11.52 11.86 -3.52
CA ALA A 300 10.24 11.17 -3.63
C ALA A 300 9.06 12.14 -3.79
N ILE A 301 9.04 13.24 -3.04
CA ILE A 301 8.06 14.33 -3.23
C ILE A 301 8.14 14.86 -4.66
N LYS A 302 9.35 15.15 -5.15
CA LYS A 302 9.54 15.61 -6.54
C LYS A 302 9.01 14.59 -7.55
N GLY A 303 9.31 13.30 -7.38
CA GLY A 303 8.81 12.23 -8.26
C GLY A 303 7.29 12.20 -8.37
N TRP A 304 6.60 12.35 -7.24
CA TRP A 304 5.13 12.43 -7.21
C TRP A 304 4.59 13.62 -7.99
N TYR A 305 5.14 14.82 -7.80
CA TYR A 305 4.61 16.01 -8.48
C TYR A 305 5.01 16.11 -9.95
N ASP A 306 6.23 15.72 -10.29
CA ASP A 306 6.68 15.71 -11.69
C ASP A 306 5.87 14.72 -12.52
N GLY A 307 5.51 13.57 -11.93
CA GLY A 307 4.81 12.52 -12.64
C GLY A 307 3.27 12.59 -12.57
N PHE A 308 2.74 13.00 -11.42
CA PHE A 308 1.32 12.87 -11.07
C PHE A 308 0.74 14.14 -10.42
N GLY A 309 1.44 15.27 -10.47
CA GLY A 309 1.05 16.50 -9.75
C GLY A 309 -0.36 17.01 -10.07
N SER A 310 -0.87 16.76 -11.29
CA SER A 310 -2.25 17.10 -11.65
C SER A 310 -3.31 16.09 -11.17
N GLN A 311 -2.89 14.95 -10.63
CA GLN A 311 -3.74 13.84 -10.20
C GLN A 311 -3.78 13.66 -8.68
N ILE A 312 -2.77 14.16 -7.98
CA ILE A 312 -2.69 14.13 -6.52
C ILE A 312 -3.06 15.48 -5.91
N SER A 313 -3.62 15.43 -4.71
CA SER A 313 -3.98 16.57 -3.85
C SER A 313 -2.94 16.86 -2.78
N GLY A 314 -1.92 16.02 -2.64
CA GLY A 314 -0.92 16.13 -1.59
C GLY A 314 -0.04 14.90 -1.42
N ILE A 315 0.71 14.87 -0.34
CA ILE A 315 1.61 13.79 0.06
C ILE A 315 1.23 13.27 1.44
N PHE A 316 1.22 11.95 1.56
CA PHE A 316 1.11 11.21 2.81
C PHE A 316 2.51 10.73 3.20
N PHE A 317 3.01 11.23 4.33
CA PHE A 317 4.29 10.84 4.90
C PHE A 317 4.06 9.75 5.93
N ASP A 318 4.53 8.55 5.63
CA ASP A 318 4.49 7.43 6.56
C ASP A 318 5.69 7.42 7.49
N GLU A 319 5.56 6.64 8.57
CA GLU A 319 6.66 6.39 9.51
C GLU A 319 7.19 7.68 10.15
N VAL A 320 6.26 8.56 10.55
CA VAL A 320 6.61 9.84 11.18
C VAL A 320 7.08 9.62 12.60
N ILE A 321 8.36 9.93 12.86
CA ILE A 321 8.99 9.72 14.17
C ILE A 321 9.16 11.08 14.86
N GLU A 322 8.63 11.24 16.06
CA GLU A 322 8.82 12.48 16.84
C GLU A 322 10.24 12.59 17.42
N ALA A 323 10.78 11.48 17.92
CA ALA A 323 12.12 11.41 18.50
C ALA A 323 13.08 10.70 17.54
N THR A 324 13.66 11.47 16.62
CA THR A 324 14.64 10.96 15.64
C THR A 324 16.06 10.97 16.21
N ALA A 325 16.83 9.91 15.97
CA ALA A 325 18.20 9.76 16.45
C ALA A 325 19.24 10.57 15.64
N ASN A 326 18.95 10.85 14.36
CA ASN A 326 19.92 11.37 13.40
C ASN A 326 19.62 12.77 12.86
N VAL A 327 18.44 13.33 13.15
CA VAL A 327 18.01 14.67 12.70
C VAL A 327 17.19 15.37 13.79
N ASN A 328 16.94 16.67 13.62
CA ASN A 328 15.89 17.35 14.38
C ASN A 328 14.54 17.13 13.69
N ALA A 329 13.64 16.35 14.30
CA ALA A 329 12.35 15.96 13.70
C ALA A 329 11.53 17.17 13.22
N VAL A 330 11.37 18.21 14.05
CA VAL A 330 10.57 19.39 13.71
C VAL A 330 11.14 20.10 12.47
N ALA A 331 12.45 20.34 12.43
CA ALA A 331 13.09 20.97 11.28
C ALA A 331 13.00 20.10 10.02
N TYR A 332 13.21 18.79 10.16
CA TYR A 332 13.14 17.81 9.09
C TYR A 332 11.73 17.77 8.46
N TYR A 333 10.70 17.54 9.27
CA TYR A 333 9.31 17.48 8.79
C TYR A 333 8.79 18.84 8.33
N ALA A 334 9.30 19.96 8.86
CA ALA A 334 8.97 21.30 8.36
C ALA A 334 9.51 21.52 6.94
N ALA A 335 10.70 21.01 6.62
CA ALA A 335 11.26 21.08 5.27
C ALA A 335 10.41 20.27 4.27
N LEU A 336 10.01 19.05 4.63
CA LEU A 336 9.14 18.21 3.79
C LEU A 336 7.77 18.86 3.58
N SER A 337 7.18 19.37 4.66
CA SER A 337 5.93 20.10 4.67
C SER A 337 5.95 21.33 3.75
N LYS A 338 7.04 22.10 3.81
CA LYS A 338 7.25 23.26 2.94
C LYS A 338 7.39 22.84 1.48
N ALA A 339 8.13 21.77 1.19
CA ALA A 339 8.34 21.27 -0.17
C ALA A 339 7.04 20.80 -0.83
N THR A 340 6.16 20.14 -0.08
CA THR A 340 4.82 19.73 -0.53
C THR A 340 3.91 20.93 -0.76
N ARG A 341 3.84 21.86 0.20
CA ARG A 341 2.98 23.06 0.09
C ARG A 341 3.42 24.02 -1.00
N ALA A 342 4.72 24.12 -1.28
CA ALA A 342 5.24 24.91 -2.40
C ALA A 342 4.71 24.46 -3.77
N ARG A 343 4.16 23.24 -3.85
CA ARG A 343 3.52 22.67 -5.05
C ARG A 343 2.00 22.63 -4.94
N GLY A 344 1.43 23.38 -3.97
CA GLY A 344 -0.01 23.51 -3.77
C GLY A 344 -0.68 22.30 -3.12
N GLY A 345 0.06 21.29 -2.69
CA GLY A 345 -0.54 20.09 -2.10
C GLY A 345 -0.63 20.13 -0.59
N ARG A 346 -1.53 19.28 -0.08
CA ARG A 346 -1.76 19.02 1.33
C ARG A 346 -0.75 18.03 1.91
N VAL A 347 -0.55 18.11 3.22
CA VAL A 347 0.40 17.27 3.97
C VAL A 347 -0.38 16.39 4.94
N ILE A 348 -0.18 15.08 4.86
CA ILE A 348 -0.67 14.12 5.85
C ILE A 348 0.52 13.43 6.50
N PHE A 349 0.55 13.37 7.83
CA PHE A 349 1.57 12.62 8.59
C PHE A 349 0.98 11.33 9.15
N ASN A 350 1.72 10.23 9.08
CA ASN A 350 1.37 8.99 9.76
C ASN A 350 2.46 8.55 10.72
N PRO A 351 2.32 8.92 12.00
CA PRO A 351 3.06 8.29 13.09
C PRO A 351 2.39 7.00 13.61
N GLY A 352 1.14 6.71 13.21
CA GLY A 352 0.30 5.65 13.78
C GLY A 352 -0.14 5.87 15.24
N THR A 353 0.37 6.92 15.89
CA THR A 353 0.21 7.20 17.31
C THR A 353 0.20 8.71 17.62
N TYR A 354 0.23 9.06 18.90
CA TYR A 354 0.37 10.44 19.34
C TYR A 354 1.74 11.03 18.94
N ILE A 355 1.71 12.27 18.46
CA ILE A 355 2.88 13.16 18.35
C ILE A 355 2.50 14.52 18.93
N SER A 356 3.48 15.31 19.39
CA SER A 356 3.18 16.64 19.93
C SER A 356 2.48 17.56 18.93
N CYS A 357 1.70 18.51 19.46
CA CYS A 357 1.04 19.51 18.62
C CYS A 357 2.01 20.46 17.91
N ASN A 358 3.27 20.52 18.36
CA ASN A 358 4.33 21.26 17.66
C ASN A 358 4.74 20.55 16.36
N LEU A 359 4.73 19.21 16.33
CA LEU A 359 5.03 18.45 15.14
C LEU A 359 3.79 18.31 14.24
N SER A 360 2.62 17.97 14.82
CA SER A 360 1.41 17.73 14.03
C SER A 360 0.92 18.96 13.28
N ARG A 361 1.13 20.18 13.81
CA ARG A 361 0.75 21.44 13.10
C ARG A 361 1.47 21.65 11.77
N LEU A 362 2.54 20.89 11.50
CA LEU A 362 3.22 20.92 10.20
C LEU A 362 2.42 20.15 9.13
N ALA A 363 1.47 19.31 9.53
CA ALA A 363 0.57 18.58 8.64
C ALA A 363 -0.87 19.11 8.73
N ASP A 364 -1.62 18.99 7.63
CA ASP A 364 -3.04 19.35 7.61
C ASP A 364 -3.88 18.25 8.30
N VAL A 365 -3.40 17.01 8.23
CA VAL A 365 -3.96 15.83 8.89
C VAL A 365 -2.82 15.01 9.48
N TYR A 366 -3.01 14.39 10.64
CA TYR A 366 -2.13 13.30 11.06
C TYR A 366 -2.92 12.07 11.53
N VAL A 367 -2.39 10.89 11.23
CA VAL A 367 -2.94 9.62 11.69
C VAL A 367 -2.54 9.44 13.14
N ARG A 368 -3.49 9.77 14.02
CA ARG A 368 -3.30 9.75 15.47
C ARG A 368 -3.40 8.33 16.05
N TYR A 369 -4.09 7.44 15.35
CA TYR A 369 -4.26 6.06 15.78
C TYR A 369 -4.41 5.14 14.57
N GLU A 370 -3.51 4.17 14.49
CA GLU A 370 -3.51 3.09 13.50
C GLU A 370 -3.29 1.78 14.25
N TYR A 371 -4.35 0.98 14.43
CA TYR A 371 -4.25 -0.26 15.19
C TYR A 371 -5.42 -1.22 14.95
N TYR A 372 -5.37 -2.38 15.60
CA TYR A 372 -6.46 -3.36 15.58
C TYR A 372 -7.75 -2.76 16.16
N ALA A 373 -8.87 -2.97 15.46
CA ALA A 373 -10.19 -2.52 15.90
C ALA A 373 -10.63 -3.18 17.22
N SER A 374 -10.12 -4.37 17.54
CA SER A 374 -10.38 -5.06 18.81
C SER A 374 -9.85 -4.28 20.03
N SER A 375 -8.82 -3.45 19.86
CA SER A 375 -8.24 -2.62 20.92
C SER A 375 -8.99 -1.31 21.12
N TRP A 376 -9.72 -0.83 20.11
CA TRP A 376 -10.39 0.47 20.12
C TRP A 376 -11.29 0.68 21.34
N THR A 377 -12.04 -0.34 21.77
CA THR A 377 -12.96 -0.19 22.91
C THR A 377 -12.22 0.17 24.20
N ALA A 378 -11.09 -0.49 24.47
CA ALA A 378 -10.29 -0.23 25.65
C ALA A 378 -9.61 1.14 25.57
N ASP A 379 -9.02 1.48 24.43
CA ASP A 379 -8.32 2.76 24.24
C ASP A 379 -9.27 3.96 24.26
N TYR A 380 -10.47 3.80 23.67
CA TYR A 380 -11.54 4.79 23.76
C TYR A 380 -11.97 5.01 25.21
N ALA A 381 -12.11 3.95 26.01
CA ALA A 381 -12.44 4.04 27.43
C ALA A 381 -11.31 4.68 28.24
N ALA A 382 -10.05 4.43 27.89
CA ALA A 382 -8.86 5.05 28.47
C ALA A 382 -8.72 6.54 28.13
N GLY A 383 -9.56 7.08 27.25
CA GLY A 383 -9.63 8.51 26.97
C GLY A 383 -8.92 8.94 25.69
N LEU A 384 -8.54 8.00 24.82
CA LEU A 384 -7.92 8.30 23.53
C LEU A 384 -8.76 9.30 22.72
N ARG A 385 -8.10 10.33 22.19
CA ARG A 385 -8.71 11.43 21.46
C ARG A 385 -7.75 12.07 20.45
N CYS A 386 -8.27 12.98 19.66
CA CYS A 386 -7.48 13.91 18.86
C CYS A 386 -7.07 15.11 19.72
N GLU A 387 -5.87 15.09 20.30
CA GLU A 387 -5.42 16.16 21.20
C GLU A 387 -5.09 17.45 20.43
N CYS A 388 -4.60 17.33 19.19
CA CYS A 388 -4.11 18.45 18.38
C CYS A 388 -5.13 18.96 17.35
N GLY A 389 -6.42 18.63 17.50
CA GLY A 389 -7.48 18.96 16.54
C GLY A 389 -7.62 20.45 16.19
N ALA A 390 -7.13 21.35 17.04
CA ALA A 390 -7.13 22.79 16.79
C ALA A 390 -6.08 23.26 15.75
N VAL A 391 -5.02 22.47 15.53
CA VAL A 391 -3.92 22.82 14.62
C VAL A 391 -3.70 21.81 13.50
N SER A 392 -4.23 20.59 13.64
CA SER A 392 -4.16 19.53 12.63
C SER A 392 -5.33 18.57 12.82
N ALA A 393 -6.02 18.20 11.74
CA ALA A 393 -7.09 17.23 11.83
C ALA A 393 -6.53 15.83 12.16
N CYS A 394 -7.30 14.99 12.85
CA CYS A 394 -6.87 13.62 13.14
C CYS A 394 -7.53 12.58 12.25
N CYS A 395 -6.75 11.56 11.91
CA CYS A 395 -7.21 10.34 11.26
C CYS A 395 -7.14 9.13 12.21
N LEU A 396 -8.17 8.29 12.13
CA LEU A 396 -8.29 6.99 12.79
C LEU A 396 -8.31 5.89 11.70
N LEU A 397 -7.34 4.98 11.76
CA LEU A 397 -7.27 3.80 10.90
C LEU A 397 -7.42 2.54 11.76
N LEU A 398 -8.49 1.77 11.53
CA LEU A 398 -8.73 0.51 12.24
C LEU A 398 -8.72 -0.67 11.27
N HIS A 399 -7.99 -1.72 11.61
CA HIS A 399 -7.99 -2.96 10.85
C HIS A 399 -8.43 -4.18 11.69
N GLY A 400 -8.72 -5.29 11.02
CA GLY A 400 -9.14 -6.53 11.64
C GLY A 400 -10.51 -6.46 12.30
N GLN A 401 -11.40 -5.57 11.85
CA GLN A 401 -12.77 -5.48 12.34
C GLN A 401 -13.67 -6.44 11.55
N PRO A 402 -13.98 -7.65 12.04
CA PRO A 402 -14.70 -8.63 11.23
C PRO A 402 -16.11 -8.14 10.96
N ARG A 403 -16.63 -8.49 9.79
CA ARG A 403 -18.05 -8.31 9.50
C ARG A 403 -18.86 -9.17 10.50
N PRO A 404 -19.89 -8.63 11.18
CA PRO A 404 -20.72 -9.42 12.07
C PRO A 404 -21.45 -10.53 11.31
N ALA A 405 -20.91 -11.76 11.35
CA ALA A 405 -21.38 -12.89 10.54
C ALA A 405 -22.85 -13.28 10.83
N ALA A 406 -23.35 -13.00 12.04
CA ALA A 406 -24.65 -13.47 12.50
C ALA A 406 -25.84 -12.51 12.23
N LYS A 407 -25.63 -11.30 11.70
CA LYS A 407 -26.70 -10.26 11.65
C LYS A 407 -26.76 -9.42 10.35
N GLY A 408 -26.07 -9.85 9.28
CA GLY A 408 -26.19 -9.24 7.94
C GLY A 408 -25.67 -7.78 7.83
N GLN A 409 -26.05 -7.09 6.75
CA GLN A 409 -25.59 -5.71 6.44
C GLN A 409 -25.98 -4.68 7.51
N ALA A 410 -27.14 -4.84 8.16
CA ALA A 410 -27.65 -3.90 9.15
C ALA A 410 -26.77 -3.85 10.42
N ALA A 411 -26.25 -4.99 10.87
CA ALA A 411 -25.34 -5.01 12.02
C ALA A 411 -23.98 -4.41 11.71
N ALA A 412 -23.45 -4.62 10.50
CA ALA A 412 -22.23 -3.94 10.05
C ALA A 412 -22.44 -2.41 10.05
N ALA A 413 -23.57 -1.93 9.51
CA ALA A 413 -23.91 -0.52 9.53
C ALA A 413 -24.02 0.06 10.95
N ALA A 414 -24.67 -0.65 11.88
CA ALA A 414 -24.80 -0.22 13.27
C ALA A 414 -23.45 -0.14 13.99
N LEU A 415 -22.61 -1.16 13.81
CA LEU A 415 -21.23 -1.20 14.33
C LEU A 415 -20.41 -0.01 13.82
N LEU A 416 -20.35 0.18 12.49
CA LEU A 416 -19.56 1.24 11.87
C LEU A 416 -20.09 2.62 12.26
N SER A 417 -21.41 2.79 12.37
CA SER A 417 -22.01 4.03 12.86
C SER A 417 -21.61 4.33 14.30
N ASN A 418 -21.55 3.32 15.17
CA ASN A 418 -21.11 3.51 16.55
C ASN A 418 -19.62 3.87 16.63
N LEU A 419 -18.76 3.14 15.93
CA LEU A 419 -17.32 3.43 15.86
C LEU A 419 -17.07 4.84 15.33
N THR A 420 -17.75 5.22 14.25
CA THR A 420 -17.63 6.55 13.64
C THR A 420 -18.08 7.65 14.61
N ARG A 421 -19.21 7.47 15.31
CA ARG A 421 -19.64 8.44 16.34
C ARG A 421 -18.65 8.56 17.49
N GLN A 422 -18.08 7.45 17.95
CA GLN A 422 -17.07 7.46 19.01
C GLN A 422 -15.82 8.21 18.56
N ALA A 423 -15.32 7.94 17.36
CA ALA A 423 -14.17 8.62 16.78
C ALA A 423 -14.43 10.13 16.64
N VAL A 424 -15.55 10.51 16.03
CA VAL A 424 -15.89 11.92 15.80
C VAL A 424 -16.11 12.66 17.12
N GLY A 425 -16.79 12.02 18.09
CA GLY A 425 -16.93 12.56 19.46
C GLY A 425 -15.61 12.72 20.21
N ARG A 426 -14.53 12.10 19.72
CA ARG A 426 -13.16 12.26 20.22
C ARG A 426 -12.29 13.17 19.34
N GLY A 427 -12.90 13.88 18.39
CA GLY A 427 -12.25 14.89 17.55
C GLY A 427 -11.57 14.35 16.29
N PHE A 428 -11.82 13.10 15.91
CA PHE A 428 -11.31 12.56 14.63
C PHE A 428 -12.17 13.06 13.46
N SER A 429 -11.51 13.54 12.41
CA SER A 429 -12.17 14.04 11.19
C SER A 429 -12.00 13.10 9.99
N TYR A 430 -11.13 12.11 10.11
CA TYR A 430 -10.95 11.05 9.13
C TYR A 430 -11.07 9.69 9.82
N VAL A 431 -11.89 8.80 9.26
CA VAL A 431 -12.12 7.45 9.80
C VAL A 431 -12.06 6.43 8.68
N TYR A 432 -11.26 5.38 8.85
CA TYR A 432 -11.27 4.19 8.01
C TYR A 432 -11.26 2.93 8.87
N VAL A 433 -12.11 1.98 8.50
CA VAL A 433 -12.25 0.70 9.19
C VAL A 433 -12.27 -0.40 8.15
N THR A 434 -11.44 -1.42 8.33
CA THR A 434 -11.39 -2.59 7.45
C THR A 434 -11.47 -3.91 8.19
N ASP A 435 -12.06 -4.91 7.54
CA ASP A 435 -12.09 -6.30 7.99
C ASP A 435 -10.85 -7.08 7.57
N ASP A 436 -9.94 -6.44 6.83
CA ASP A 436 -8.65 -7.04 6.53
C ASP A 436 -7.68 -7.00 7.70
N VAL A 437 -6.68 -7.88 7.66
CA VAL A 437 -5.76 -8.15 8.76
C VAL A 437 -4.31 -7.98 8.31
N MET A 438 -3.38 -8.02 9.27
CA MET A 438 -1.95 -8.05 8.99
C MET A 438 -1.57 -9.25 8.12
N PRO A 439 -0.48 -9.17 7.31
CA PRO A 439 0.54 -8.12 7.33
C PRO A 439 0.20 -6.84 6.56
N ASN A 440 -0.82 -6.85 5.69
CA ASN A 440 -1.19 -5.69 4.89
C ASN A 440 -2.72 -5.51 4.85
N PRO A 441 -3.32 -4.82 5.83
CA PRO A 441 -4.77 -4.64 5.86
C PRO A 441 -5.28 -3.60 4.84
N TRP A 442 -4.40 -3.09 3.98
CA TRP A 442 -4.61 -1.93 3.11
C TRP A 442 -4.67 -2.30 1.62
N ASP A 443 -4.62 -3.60 1.27
CA ASP A 443 -4.52 -4.09 -0.12
C ASP A 443 -5.86 -4.50 -0.74
N ARG A 444 -6.98 -4.24 -0.06
CA ARG A 444 -8.33 -4.42 -0.63
C ARG A 444 -9.38 -3.50 -0.01
N LEU A 445 -10.54 -3.43 -0.66
CA LEU A 445 -11.71 -2.77 -0.10
C LEU A 445 -12.30 -3.59 1.06
N PRO A 446 -12.79 -2.94 2.13
CA PRO A 446 -13.48 -3.64 3.18
C PRO A 446 -14.80 -4.20 2.66
N SER A 447 -15.22 -5.37 3.17
CA SER A 447 -16.45 -6.04 2.71
C SER A 447 -17.75 -5.26 3.00
N TYR A 448 -17.62 -4.15 3.73
CA TYR A 448 -18.68 -3.24 4.14
C TYR A 448 -18.39 -1.76 3.80
N MET A 449 -17.62 -1.50 2.73
CA MET A 449 -17.25 -0.15 2.29
C MET A 449 -18.44 0.81 2.16
N ALA A 450 -19.56 0.34 1.58
CA ALA A 450 -20.78 1.12 1.45
C ALA A 450 -21.34 1.56 2.81
N GLN A 451 -21.33 0.66 3.81
CA GLN A 451 -21.83 0.94 5.16
C GLN A 451 -20.90 1.90 5.91
N LEU A 452 -19.59 1.82 5.68
CA LEU A 452 -18.62 2.77 6.26
C LEU A 452 -18.90 4.19 5.75
N LEU A 453 -19.09 4.34 4.44
CA LEU A 453 -19.38 5.65 3.83
C LEU A 453 -20.71 6.23 4.33
N GLU A 454 -21.74 5.40 4.44
CA GLU A 454 -23.04 5.84 4.97
C GLU A 454 -22.91 6.27 6.44
N ALA A 455 -22.17 5.52 7.26
CA ALA A 455 -21.91 5.88 8.65
C ALA A 455 -21.20 7.25 8.76
N VAL A 456 -20.15 7.48 7.97
CA VAL A 456 -19.45 8.77 7.93
C VAL A 456 -20.34 9.90 7.44
N ALA A 457 -21.13 9.67 6.39
CA ALA A 457 -22.06 10.67 5.86
C ALA A 457 -23.13 11.07 6.90
N GLN A 458 -23.71 10.10 7.60
CA GLN A 458 -24.73 10.35 8.63
C GLN A 458 -24.16 11.13 9.82
N VAL A 459 -22.99 10.73 10.32
CA VAL A 459 -22.36 11.41 11.47
C VAL A 459 -21.93 12.83 11.09
N GLY A 460 -21.35 13.02 9.90
CA GLY A 460 -20.96 14.35 9.41
C GLY A 460 -22.13 15.32 9.26
N ARG A 461 -23.30 14.85 8.80
CA ARG A 461 -24.53 15.67 8.74
C ARG A 461 -25.03 16.06 10.14
N ALA A 462 -25.01 15.13 11.08
CA ALA A 462 -25.46 15.37 12.45
C ALA A 462 -24.57 16.41 13.17
N ASP A 463 -23.26 16.32 13.00
CA ASP A 463 -22.33 17.29 13.59
C ASP A 463 -22.43 18.67 12.96
N SER A 464 -22.60 18.74 11.63
CA SER A 464 -22.84 20.01 10.93
C SER A 464 -24.13 20.68 11.42
N ALA A 465 -25.20 19.91 11.62
CA ALA A 465 -26.46 20.43 12.16
C ALA A 465 -26.30 20.96 13.58
N LYS A 466 -25.56 20.26 14.46
CA LYS A 466 -25.25 20.74 15.82
C LYS A 466 -24.44 22.03 15.81
N ALA A 467 -23.44 22.15 14.94
CA ALA A 467 -22.64 23.36 14.81
C ALA A 467 -23.49 24.56 14.37
N THR A 468 -24.40 24.38 13.40
CA THR A 468 -25.33 25.43 12.95
C THR A 468 -26.28 25.86 14.07
N VAL A 469 -26.82 24.91 14.85
CA VAL A 469 -27.69 25.22 16.01
C VAL A 469 -26.91 25.95 17.11
N ALA A 470 -25.67 25.56 17.39
CA ALA A 470 -24.81 26.24 18.36
C ALA A 470 -24.47 27.68 17.92
N GLN A 471 -24.17 27.90 16.63
CA GLN A 471 -23.95 29.23 16.09
C GLN A 471 -25.23 30.09 16.13
N ALA A 472 -26.39 29.53 15.76
CA ALA A 472 -27.66 30.24 15.86
C ALA A 472 -28.01 30.59 17.32
N SER A 473 -27.75 29.69 18.27
CA SER A 473 -27.99 29.93 19.70
C SER A 473 -27.04 30.98 20.29
N GLY A 474 -25.78 31.03 19.83
CA GLY A 474 -24.82 32.08 20.21
C GLY A 474 -25.18 33.46 19.65
N ILE A 475 -25.80 33.51 18.46
CA ILE A 475 -26.34 34.74 17.87
C ILE A 475 -27.57 35.22 18.67
N VAL A 476 -28.47 34.31 19.06
CA VAL A 476 -29.65 34.65 19.89
C VAL A 476 -29.24 35.09 21.30
N ALA A 477 -28.21 34.48 21.89
CA ALA A 477 -27.66 34.91 23.18
C ALA A 477 -26.98 36.29 23.11
N SER A 478 -26.37 36.67 21.98
CA SER A 478 -25.84 38.03 21.75
C SER A 478 -26.93 39.06 21.44
N ALA A 479 -28.11 38.63 21.00
CA ALA A 479 -29.26 39.50 20.73
C ALA A 479 -30.14 39.76 21.98
N HIS A 480 -29.83 39.18 23.14
CA HIS A 480 -30.56 39.38 24.40
C HIS A 480 -29.80 40.18 25.47
N THR A 481 -28.67 40.81 25.11
CA THR A 481 -27.92 41.72 26.00
C THR A 481 -28.01 43.21 25.63
N GLN A 482 -28.96 43.62 24.79
CA GLN A 482 -29.34 45.04 24.74
C GLN A 482 -30.38 45.34 25.82
N ALA A 483 -29.87 45.72 26.99
CA ALA A 483 -30.63 46.41 28.01
C ALA A 483 -31.15 47.77 27.45
N PRO A 484 -32.36 48.22 27.83
CA PRO A 484 -32.90 49.50 27.40
C PRO A 484 -32.08 50.67 27.98
N PRO A 485 -32.04 51.84 27.29
CA PRO A 485 -31.23 52.97 27.73
C PRO A 485 -31.80 53.57 29.01
N ALA A 486 -31.00 53.60 30.07
CA ALA A 486 -31.32 54.31 31.30
C ALA A 486 -31.07 55.82 31.10
N GLU A 487 -32.09 56.61 31.45
CA GLU A 487 -32.09 58.06 31.55
C GLU A 487 -30.96 58.59 32.44
N ALA A 488 -30.38 59.70 32.00
CA ALA A 488 -29.39 60.47 32.73
C ALA A 488 -29.99 61.20 33.94
N PRO A 489 -29.21 61.39 35.02
CA PRO A 489 -29.36 62.55 35.88
C PRO A 489 -28.16 63.51 35.75
N ALA A 490 -28.47 64.77 36.04
CA ALA A 490 -27.64 65.95 35.86
C ALA A 490 -26.37 66.00 36.74
N SER A 491 -25.40 66.77 36.22
CA SER A 491 -24.12 67.18 36.82
C SER A 491 -24.29 67.95 38.15
N PRO A 492 -23.25 68.08 39.00
CA PRO A 492 -22.36 69.24 38.82
C PRO A 492 -20.85 69.09 39.17
N ALA A 493 -20.07 69.87 38.41
CA ALA A 493 -18.91 70.73 38.79
C ALA A 493 -17.57 70.16 39.35
N ALA A 494 -16.51 70.39 38.55
CA ALA A 494 -15.18 71.00 38.83
C ALA A 494 -14.32 70.47 40.02
N LYS A 495 -12.99 70.31 40.01
CA LYS A 495 -11.82 70.73 39.19
C LYS A 495 -10.57 69.93 39.71
N PRO A 496 -9.31 70.21 39.33
CA PRO A 496 -8.37 69.26 38.71
C PRO A 496 -7.23 68.74 39.61
N THR A 497 -6.57 67.64 39.22
CA THR A 497 -5.16 67.36 39.60
C THR A 497 -4.43 66.53 38.55
N ALA A 498 -3.15 66.85 38.40
CA ALA A 498 -2.24 66.54 37.31
C ALA A 498 -1.43 65.25 37.49
N SER A 499 -0.93 64.74 36.33
CA SER A 499 0.42 64.19 36.10
C SER A 499 0.80 62.87 36.80
N CYS A 500 1.63 61.94 36.32
CA CYS A 500 2.77 61.83 35.40
C CYS A 500 2.71 60.37 34.85
N ALA A 501 3.47 59.83 33.89
CA ALA A 501 4.39 60.27 32.86
C ALA A 501 4.61 59.03 31.97
N SER A 502 4.88 59.26 30.69
CA SER A 502 5.40 58.27 29.74
C SER A 502 6.91 58.10 29.94
N THR A 503 7.43 56.91 29.63
CA THR A 503 8.81 56.77 29.18
C THR A 503 8.87 55.86 27.96
N THR A 504 9.12 56.51 26.83
CA THR A 504 9.55 55.94 25.55
C THR A 504 11.08 55.90 25.56
N THR A 505 11.70 54.86 25.02
CA THR A 505 13.08 54.98 24.53
C THR A 505 13.26 54.20 23.22
N SER A 506 13.87 54.90 22.28
CA SER A 506 13.99 54.62 20.85
C SER A 506 15.16 53.70 20.46
N PHE A 507 15.01 53.14 19.27
CA PHE A 507 16.00 52.80 18.22
C PHE A 507 17.49 53.16 18.43
N ALA A 508 18.34 52.19 18.07
CA ALA A 508 19.63 52.43 17.41
C ALA A 508 19.89 51.30 16.40
N ALA A 509 20.50 51.64 15.26
CA ALA A 509 20.76 50.78 14.11
C ALA A 509 22.26 50.80 13.74
N ILE A 510 22.66 49.83 12.88
CA ILE A 510 23.85 49.77 11.98
C ILE A 510 25.14 49.17 12.62
N PRO A 511 26.10 48.51 11.90
CA PRO A 511 26.18 48.08 10.47
C PRO A 511 26.55 46.58 10.21
N ALA A 512 26.45 46.19 8.93
CA ALA A 512 27.04 45.01 8.30
C ALA A 512 28.57 45.09 8.12
N PRO A 513 29.27 43.95 7.89
CA PRO A 513 30.59 43.95 7.28
C PRO A 513 30.61 43.41 5.84
N THR A 514 31.43 44.09 5.06
CA THR A 514 31.84 43.90 3.67
C THR A 514 32.69 42.66 3.38
N SER A 515 32.63 42.27 2.11
CA SER A 515 33.40 41.31 1.31
C SER A 515 34.94 41.45 1.30
N LEU A 516 35.64 40.33 1.01
CA LEU A 516 36.77 40.10 0.07
C LEU A 516 37.55 38.80 0.46
N PRO A 517 38.43 38.19 -0.36
CA PRO A 517 38.57 38.21 -1.83
C PRO A 517 38.69 36.81 -2.48
N THR A 518 38.52 36.80 -3.80
CA THR A 518 38.77 35.71 -4.75
C THR A 518 40.28 35.53 -5.02
N THR A 519 40.77 34.28 -5.04
CA THR A 519 42.08 33.94 -5.61
C THR A 519 41.94 32.92 -6.73
N HIS A 520 42.39 33.32 -7.91
CA HIS A 520 42.71 32.48 -9.05
C HIS A 520 43.93 31.60 -8.75
N LEU A 521 43.88 30.31 -9.08
CA LEU A 521 45.06 29.53 -9.47
C LEU A 521 44.70 28.54 -10.57
N THR A 522 45.70 28.29 -11.39
CA THR A 522 45.70 27.95 -12.81
C THR A 522 45.61 26.46 -13.12
N SER A 523 45.05 26.20 -14.31
CA SER A 523 45.14 24.97 -15.08
C SER A 523 46.60 24.61 -15.43
N THR A 524 46.98 23.34 -15.23
CA THR A 524 48.02 22.67 -16.01
C THR A 524 47.60 21.25 -16.33
N SER A 525 47.32 21.03 -17.61
CA SER A 525 47.24 19.74 -18.30
C SER A 525 48.61 19.07 -18.35
N HIS A 526 48.72 17.76 -18.10
CA HIS A 526 49.72 16.86 -18.70
C HIS A 526 49.16 15.42 -18.71
N ALA A 527 49.22 14.80 -19.88
CA ALA A 527 49.08 13.37 -20.14
C ALA A 527 50.38 12.91 -20.86
N PRO A 528 50.52 11.64 -21.26
CA PRO A 528 50.59 10.42 -20.45
C PRO A 528 51.99 9.77 -20.59
N ALA A 529 52.36 8.85 -19.68
CA ALA A 529 53.54 8.01 -19.86
C ALA A 529 53.20 6.53 -19.67
N THR A 530 53.48 5.78 -20.73
CA THR A 530 53.50 4.32 -20.89
C THR A 530 54.59 3.66 -20.03
N HIS A 531 54.34 2.47 -19.49
CA HIS A 531 55.33 1.38 -19.45
C HIS A 531 54.66 0.00 -19.28
N SER A 532 55.08 -0.91 -20.15
CA SER A 532 54.72 -2.32 -20.25
C SER A 532 55.46 -3.23 -19.25
N ALA A 533 54.86 -4.40 -19.05
CA ALA A 533 55.44 -5.72 -18.76
C ALA A 533 55.95 -5.98 -17.32
N ALA A 534 55.36 -6.96 -16.62
CA ALA A 534 55.65 -8.39 -16.77
C ALA A 534 55.03 -9.19 -15.60
N THR A 535 54.39 -10.30 -15.94
CA THR A 535 53.92 -11.38 -15.04
C THR A 535 55.11 -12.12 -14.39
N PRO A 536 54.91 -12.79 -13.24
CA PRO A 536 54.70 -14.24 -13.33
C PRO A 536 53.68 -14.81 -12.32
N SER A 537 53.00 -15.87 -12.78
CA SER A 537 52.25 -16.84 -11.97
C SER A 537 53.19 -18.01 -11.61
N PRO A 538 53.02 -18.68 -10.46
CA PRO A 538 52.50 -20.07 -10.50
C PRO A 538 51.60 -20.41 -9.29
N ALA A 539 50.42 -21.01 -9.50
CA ALA A 539 50.11 -22.46 -9.39
C ALA A 539 49.37 -22.82 -8.07
N PRO A 540 48.56 -23.91 -8.06
CA PRO A 540 47.25 -23.96 -7.40
C PRO A 540 47.26 -24.65 -6.03
N ILE A 541 46.31 -24.27 -5.16
CA ILE A 541 45.99 -25.00 -3.92
C ILE A 541 44.65 -25.72 -4.11
N ALA A 542 44.69 -27.03 -3.89
CA ALA A 542 43.58 -27.98 -3.97
C ALA A 542 42.57 -27.82 -2.80
N PRO A 543 41.32 -28.31 -2.96
CA PRO A 543 40.26 -28.13 -1.96
C PRO A 543 40.36 -29.17 -0.84
N THR A 544 40.27 -28.74 0.41
CA THR A 544 40.05 -29.64 1.56
C THR A 544 38.56 -29.84 1.83
N THR A 545 38.22 -31.10 2.05
CA THR A 545 36.90 -31.68 2.28
C THR A 545 36.28 -31.29 3.64
N PRO A 546 34.94 -31.24 3.76
CA PRO A 546 34.27 -31.12 5.05
C PRO A 546 34.10 -32.49 5.72
N GLY A 547 34.46 -32.58 7.00
CA GLY A 547 34.28 -33.77 7.84
C GLY A 547 32.82 -34.00 8.28
N PRO A 548 32.48 -35.21 8.76
CA PRO A 548 31.10 -35.64 9.05
C PRO A 548 30.54 -35.09 10.38
N PRO A 549 29.21 -35.11 10.57
CA PRO A 549 28.56 -34.55 11.76
C PRO A 549 28.69 -35.48 12.97
N SER A 550 28.99 -34.89 14.12
CA SER A 550 28.94 -35.53 15.44
C SER A 550 27.50 -35.60 15.94
N THR A 551 27.08 -36.81 16.30
CA THR A 551 25.87 -37.13 17.05
C THR A 551 26.12 -37.04 18.55
N ALA A 552 25.24 -36.37 19.29
CA ALA A 552 24.98 -36.67 20.70
C ALA A 552 23.60 -36.14 21.13
N ALA A 553 22.74 -37.08 21.50
CA ALA A 553 21.42 -36.86 22.06
C ALA A 553 21.49 -36.54 23.57
N ALA A 554 20.57 -35.70 24.05
CA ALA A 554 20.10 -35.75 25.44
C ALA A 554 18.65 -35.23 25.51
N ALA A 555 17.74 -36.13 25.87
CA ALA A 555 16.32 -35.89 26.10
C ALA A 555 16.06 -35.36 27.54
N PRO A 556 14.84 -34.86 27.86
CA PRO A 556 14.58 -33.97 28.99
C PRO A 556 14.22 -34.71 30.28
N ARG A 557 14.47 -34.07 31.43
CA ARG A 557 13.93 -34.49 32.73
C ARG A 557 12.77 -33.62 33.15
N ALA A 558 11.65 -34.30 33.43
CA ALA A 558 10.48 -33.82 34.12
C ALA A 558 10.77 -33.48 35.59
N SER A 559 9.99 -32.56 36.18
CA SER A 559 9.71 -32.60 37.61
C SER A 559 8.30 -32.11 37.90
N ALA A 560 7.71 -32.76 38.90
CA ALA A 560 6.29 -32.93 39.13
C ALA A 560 5.68 -31.86 40.06
N ALA A 561 4.37 -31.75 39.98
CA ALA A 561 3.51 -31.05 40.93
C ALA A 561 3.51 -31.71 42.32
N PRO A 562 3.02 -30.99 43.35
CA PRO A 562 2.34 -31.62 44.47
C PRO A 562 0.88 -31.16 44.57
N THR A 563 0.00 -32.16 44.58
CA THR A 563 -1.41 -32.10 44.96
C THR A 563 -1.53 -32.11 46.48
N THR A 564 -2.32 -31.21 47.06
CA THR A 564 -3.06 -31.47 48.31
C THR A 564 -4.42 -30.77 48.26
N ALA A 565 -5.47 -31.55 48.52
CA ALA A 565 -6.80 -31.15 48.99
C ALA A 565 -7.01 -31.92 50.33
N PRO A 566 -8.12 -31.81 51.10
CA PRO A 566 -9.36 -31.04 50.89
C PRO A 566 -9.92 -30.36 52.17
N CYS A 567 -11.00 -29.59 52.05
CA CYS A 567 -12.15 -29.66 52.98
C CYS A 567 -13.40 -28.94 52.46
N SER A 568 -14.52 -29.56 52.79
CA SER A 568 -15.91 -29.34 52.39
C SER A 568 -16.53 -28.06 52.92
N GLN A 569 -17.54 -27.51 52.24
CA GLN A 569 -18.92 -27.51 52.75
C GLN A 569 -19.93 -27.10 51.67
N ALA A 570 -21.06 -27.79 51.73
CA ALA A 570 -22.23 -27.66 50.87
C ALA A 570 -23.21 -26.62 51.41
N THR A 571 -23.97 -26.01 50.51
CA THR A 571 -25.40 -25.61 50.56
C THR A 571 -25.60 -24.78 49.28
N GLY A 572 -26.61 -24.94 48.42
CA GLY A 572 -27.92 -25.56 48.55
C GLY A 572 -28.95 -24.57 48.01
N ALA A 573 -29.65 -24.95 46.93
CA ALA A 573 -30.89 -24.37 46.39
C ALA A 573 -30.78 -22.95 45.78
N GLU A 574 -31.58 -22.52 44.80
CA GLU A 574 -32.70 -23.10 44.08
C GLU A 574 -32.92 -22.29 42.79
N THR A 575 -33.64 -22.90 41.88
CA THR A 575 -34.21 -22.41 40.62
C THR A 575 -34.93 -21.05 40.71
N ALA A 576 -34.83 -20.23 39.66
CA ALA A 576 -35.96 -19.85 38.79
C ALA A 576 -35.55 -18.77 37.77
N ARG A 577 -35.81 -19.07 36.49
CA ARG A 577 -36.05 -18.08 35.42
C ARG A 577 -37.32 -17.26 35.74
N PRO A 578 -37.53 -16.06 35.18
CA PRO A 578 -37.41 -15.71 33.74
C PRO A 578 -36.09 -15.08 33.32
#